data_AF-A0A9E2KMD9-F1
#
_entry.id   AF-A0A9E2KMD9-F1
#
_cell.length_a   1.000
_cell.length_b   1.000
_cell.length_c   1.000
_cell.angle_alpha   90.00
_cell.angle_beta   90.00
_cell.angle_gamma   90.00
#
_symmetry.space_group_name_H-M   'P 1'
#
loop_
_entity.id
_entity.type
_entity.pdbx_description
1 polymer ?
#
loop_
_entity_poly.entity_id
_entity_poly.type
_entity_poly.pdbx_seq_one_letter_code
_entity_poly.pdbx_strand_id
1 'polypeptide(L)'
;MLNKAADVIARGGVIIAPTEGVYGFSCRIDNEAAIARILALKGRAAGKGFITLCATTKDAMALIEQDKLPPATLSLMHQLWPGPHTFVLPCKDTYVGLLSGYRHTLAVRVPSFPLLQELLSRCPTPIVSTSANLSGHAPYKDLQAVTAAFGAQVDYVLPAACEGLSGPTSIHDGLTGQLLRQGGA
;
A
#
# COMPACT_ATOMS: atom_id res chain seq x y z
N MET A 1 15.38 7.58 -11.33
CA MET A 1 14.45 6.43 -11.20
C MET A 1 13.11 6.82 -10.57
N LEU A 2 13.09 7.52 -9.42
CA LEU A 2 11.86 7.83 -8.70
C LEU A 2 10.91 8.77 -9.45
N ASN A 3 11.42 9.81 -10.12
CA ASN A 3 10.60 10.64 -11.00
C ASN A 3 9.89 9.81 -12.08
N LYS A 4 10.61 8.90 -12.73
CA LYS A 4 10.03 8.02 -13.75
C LYS A 4 8.95 7.12 -13.17
N ALA A 5 9.16 6.55 -11.98
CA ALA A 5 8.14 5.76 -11.29
C ALA A 5 6.90 6.59 -10.96
N ALA A 6 7.10 7.78 -10.39
CA ALA A 6 6.02 8.72 -10.07
C ALA A 6 5.26 9.19 -11.32
N ASP A 7 5.96 9.47 -12.43
CA ASP A 7 5.34 9.85 -13.71
C ASP A 7 4.46 8.73 -14.28
N VAL A 8 4.93 7.48 -14.20
CA VAL A 8 4.15 6.31 -14.63
C VAL A 8 2.91 6.15 -13.77
N ILE A 9 3.04 6.25 -12.43
CA ILE A 9 1.89 6.24 -11.52
C ILE A 9 0.94 7.38 -11.86
N ALA A 10 1.45 8.61 -12.03
CA ALA A 10 0.65 9.80 -12.31
C ALA A 10 -0.21 9.65 -13.57
N ARG A 11 0.31 8.97 -14.60
CA ARG A 11 -0.37 8.64 -15.86
C ARG A 11 -1.32 7.43 -15.76
N GLY A 12 -1.49 6.85 -14.58
CA GLY A 12 -2.39 5.71 -14.35
C GLY A 12 -1.76 4.34 -14.57
N GLY A 13 -0.43 4.28 -14.65
CA GLY A 13 0.30 3.02 -14.79
C GLY A 13 0.37 2.21 -13.49
N VAL A 14 0.62 0.92 -13.65
CA VAL A 14 0.96 -0.03 -12.59
C VAL A 14 2.47 -0.23 -12.60
N ILE A 15 3.09 -0.12 -11.43
CA ILE A 15 4.52 -0.36 -11.26
C ILE A 15 4.78 -1.50 -10.28
N ILE A 16 5.99 -2.05 -10.33
CA ILE A 16 6.57 -2.84 -9.25
C ILE A 16 7.53 -1.95 -8.46
N ALA A 17 7.30 -1.83 -7.16
CA ALA A 17 8.14 -1.06 -6.24
C ALA A 17 8.60 -1.93 -5.07
N PRO A 18 9.84 -1.77 -4.59
CA PRO A 18 10.27 -2.36 -3.34
C PRO A 18 9.49 -1.77 -2.16
N THR A 19 9.30 -2.58 -1.13
CA THR A 19 8.77 -2.14 0.17
C THR A 19 9.73 -2.53 1.29
N GLU A 20 9.30 -2.38 2.54
CA GLU A 20 10.08 -2.80 3.71
C GLU A 20 10.46 -4.28 3.62
N GLY A 21 9.54 -5.17 3.20
CA GLY A 21 9.77 -6.62 3.22
C GLY A 21 9.87 -7.31 1.85
N VAL A 22 9.04 -6.89 0.90
CA VAL A 22 8.83 -7.61 -0.38
C VAL A 22 8.53 -6.63 -1.51
N TYR A 23 8.68 -7.05 -2.76
CA TYR A 23 8.20 -6.24 -3.89
C TYR A 23 6.67 -6.18 -3.91
N GLY A 24 6.13 -5.03 -4.28
CA GLY A 24 4.71 -4.77 -4.37
C GLY A 24 4.28 -4.20 -5.71
N PHE A 25 3.06 -4.52 -6.13
CA PHE A 25 2.37 -3.77 -7.17
C PHE A 25 1.84 -2.46 -6.59
N SER A 26 2.04 -1.37 -7.32
CA SER A 26 1.59 -0.05 -6.95
C SER A 26 1.00 0.71 -8.12
N CYS A 27 -0.08 1.45 -7.83
CA CYS A 27 -0.75 2.36 -8.76
C CYS A 27 -1.46 3.46 -7.96
N ARG A 28 -2.12 4.40 -8.64
CA ARG A 28 -2.92 5.43 -7.96
C ARG A 28 -4.12 4.81 -7.25
N ILE A 29 -4.50 5.38 -6.11
CA ILE A 29 -5.69 4.96 -5.35
C ILE A 29 -7.02 5.34 -6.02
N ASP A 30 -7.00 6.34 -6.90
CA ASP A 30 -8.18 6.88 -7.59
C ASP A 30 -8.32 6.37 -9.04
N ASN A 31 -7.47 5.42 -9.45
CA ASN A 31 -7.53 4.82 -10.78
C ASN A 31 -8.06 3.38 -10.69
N GLU A 32 -9.38 3.25 -10.84
CA GLU A 32 -10.07 1.96 -10.74
C GLU A 32 -9.58 0.94 -11.78
N ALA A 33 -9.24 1.38 -13.00
CA ALA A 33 -8.71 0.52 -14.06
C ALA A 33 -7.32 -0.07 -13.69
N ALA A 34 -6.46 0.72 -13.07
CA ALA A 34 -5.16 0.26 -12.59
C ALA A 34 -5.31 -0.73 -11.41
N ILE A 35 -6.27 -0.48 -10.51
CA ILE A 35 -6.61 -1.41 -9.41
C ILE A 35 -7.14 -2.74 -9.99
N ALA A 36 -8.02 -2.69 -10.98
CA ALA A 36 -8.53 -3.86 -11.68
C ALA A 36 -7.39 -4.65 -12.38
N ARG A 37 -6.42 -3.97 -13.00
CA ARG A 37 -5.21 -4.61 -13.54
C ARG A 37 -4.42 -5.33 -12.44
N ILE A 38 -4.21 -4.72 -11.28
CA ILE A 38 -3.54 -5.38 -10.15
C ILE A 38 -4.32 -6.62 -9.68
N LEU A 39 -5.65 -6.56 -9.60
CA LEU A 39 -6.48 -7.73 -9.25
C LEU A 39 -6.28 -8.88 -10.25
N ALA A 40 -6.25 -8.57 -11.56
CA ALA A 40 -6.02 -9.53 -12.63
C ALA A 40 -4.62 -10.15 -12.56
N LEU A 41 -3.57 -9.32 -12.43
CA LEU A 41 -2.17 -9.78 -12.27
C LEU A 41 -2.00 -10.74 -11.09
N LYS A 42 -2.77 -10.52 -10.02
CA LYS A 42 -2.71 -11.36 -8.82
C LYS A 42 -3.61 -12.59 -8.88
N GLY A 43 -4.57 -12.66 -9.80
CA GLY A 43 -5.65 -13.65 -9.73
C GLY A 43 -6.42 -13.56 -8.40
N ARG A 44 -6.71 -12.34 -7.93
CA ARG A 44 -7.35 -12.06 -6.64
C ARG A 44 -8.73 -11.46 -6.83
N ALA A 45 -9.73 -11.95 -6.08
CA ALA A 45 -11.07 -11.36 -6.06
C ALA A 45 -11.08 -9.97 -5.41
N ALA A 46 -11.97 -9.09 -5.90
CA ALA A 46 -12.08 -7.69 -5.48
C ALA A 46 -12.52 -7.50 -4.01
N GLY A 47 -13.17 -8.49 -3.38
CA GLY A 47 -13.74 -8.35 -2.02
C GLY A 47 -12.73 -8.21 -0.87
N LYS A 48 -11.43 -8.26 -1.17
CA LYS A 48 -10.37 -7.93 -0.21
C LYS A 48 -9.79 -6.57 -0.61
N GLY A 49 -9.90 -5.56 0.24
CA GLY A 49 -9.30 -4.24 0.01
C GLY A 49 -7.78 -4.23 -0.05
N PHE A 50 -7.21 -3.11 -0.49
CA PHE A 50 -5.77 -2.90 -0.62
C PHE A 50 -5.20 -2.07 0.52
N ILE A 51 -3.87 -2.12 0.67
CA ILE A 51 -3.17 -1.18 1.55
C ILE A 51 -2.93 0.11 0.75
N THR A 52 -3.25 1.24 1.36
CA THR A 52 -2.96 2.58 0.86
C THR A 52 -1.72 3.12 1.57
N LEU A 53 -0.68 3.42 0.80
CA LEU A 53 0.54 4.05 1.30
C LEU A 53 0.45 5.57 1.14
N CYS A 54 0.69 6.29 2.23
CA CYS A 54 0.66 7.74 2.30
C CYS A 54 2.05 8.28 2.66
N ALA A 55 2.46 9.42 2.07
CA ALA A 55 3.73 10.07 2.42
C ALA A 55 3.69 10.56 3.87
N THR A 56 2.60 11.22 4.26
CA THR A 56 2.46 11.80 5.60
C THR A 56 1.22 11.31 6.33
N THR A 57 1.23 11.43 7.66
CA THR A 57 0.01 11.23 8.48
C THR A 57 -1.08 12.19 8.05
N LYS A 58 -0.77 13.43 7.64
CA LYS A 58 -1.76 14.38 7.12
C LYS A 58 -2.49 13.82 5.90
N ASP A 59 -1.76 13.22 4.95
CA ASP A 59 -2.35 12.60 3.76
C ASP A 59 -3.23 11.41 4.13
N ALA A 60 -2.78 10.58 5.07
CA ALA A 60 -3.57 9.45 5.59
C ALA A 60 -4.88 9.93 6.23
N MET A 61 -4.80 10.95 7.08
CA MET A 61 -5.96 11.53 7.76
C MET A 61 -6.97 12.13 6.77
N ALA A 62 -6.51 12.64 5.62
CA ALA A 62 -7.40 13.15 4.58
C ALA A 62 -8.29 12.06 3.93
N LEU A 63 -7.92 10.78 4.03
CA LEU A 63 -8.66 9.66 3.43
C LEU A 63 -9.78 9.11 4.32
N ILE A 64 -9.73 9.39 5.63
CA ILE A 64 -10.51 8.69 6.64
C ILE A 64 -11.52 9.59 7.37
N GLU A 65 -12.48 8.96 8.05
CA GLU A 65 -13.45 9.60 8.95
C GLU A 65 -12.84 9.70 10.36
N GLN A 66 -11.99 10.72 10.56
CA GLN A 66 -11.15 10.87 11.75
C GLN A 66 -11.98 11.06 13.04
N ASP A 67 -13.17 11.64 12.92
CA ASP A 67 -14.13 11.87 13.99
C ASP A 67 -14.69 10.57 14.60
N LYS A 68 -14.60 9.46 13.86
CA LYS A 68 -14.99 8.12 14.36
C LYS A 68 -13.88 7.42 15.13
N LEU A 69 -12.66 7.98 15.17
CA LEU A 69 -11.51 7.32 15.80
C LEU A 69 -11.39 7.67 17.28
N PRO A 70 -11.17 6.69 18.17
CA PRO A 70 -10.84 6.97 19.56
C PRO A 70 -9.54 7.77 19.69
N PRO A 71 -9.44 8.71 20.67
CA PRO A 71 -8.20 9.44 20.93
C PRO A 71 -6.98 8.55 21.21
N ALA A 72 -7.21 7.37 21.81
CA ALA A 72 -6.16 6.38 22.05
C ALA A 72 -5.62 5.79 20.74
N THR A 73 -6.48 5.48 19.76
CA THR A 73 -6.04 4.98 18.45
C THR A 73 -5.28 6.05 17.68
N LEU A 74 -5.74 7.31 17.71
CA LEU A 74 -5.02 8.43 17.11
C LEU A 74 -3.61 8.58 17.71
N SER A 75 -3.51 8.54 19.04
CA SER A 75 -2.21 8.57 19.74
C SER A 75 -1.30 7.42 19.31
N LEU A 76 -1.85 6.20 19.21
CA LEU A 76 -1.10 5.03 18.75
C LEU A 76 -0.62 5.17 17.30
N MET A 77 -1.46 5.69 16.41
CA MET A 77 -1.09 5.99 15.02
C MET A 77 0.08 6.98 14.97
N HIS A 78 0.03 8.06 15.74
CA HIS A 78 1.10 9.06 15.81
C HIS A 78 2.43 8.49 16.36
N GLN A 79 2.36 7.50 17.26
CA GLN A 79 3.54 6.83 17.79
C GLN A 79 4.16 5.84 16.81
N LEU A 80 3.32 5.13 16.05
CA LEU A 80 3.74 4.03 15.16
C LEU A 80 3.99 4.46 13.71
N TRP A 81 3.53 5.66 13.31
CA TRP A 81 3.77 6.23 12.00
C TRP A 81 4.74 7.41 12.06
N PRO A 82 5.73 7.48 11.15
CA PRO A 82 6.02 6.52 10.07
C PRO A 82 6.59 5.18 10.57
N GLY A 83 6.15 4.07 9.97
CA GLY A 83 6.61 2.74 10.38
C GLY A 83 5.89 1.56 9.71
N PRO A 84 6.33 0.32 9.97
CA PRO A 84 5.78 -0.91 9.41
C PRO A 84 4.46 -1.33 10.08
N HIS A 85 3.55 -0.37 10.28
CA HIS A 85 2.25 -0.55 10.91
C HIS A 85 1.14 -0.10 9.97
N THR A 86 0.13 -0.94 9.77
CA THR A 86 -1.04 -0.64 8.95
C THR A 86 -2.24 -0.54 9.87
N PHE A 87 -3.13 0.41 9.63
CA PHE A 87 -4.37 0.56 10.38
C PHE A 87 -5.56 0.38 9.44
N VAL A 88 -6.54 -0.42 9.85
CA VAL A 88 -7.83 -0.54 9.15
C VAL A 88 -8.78 0.51 9.72
N LEU A 89 -9.02 1.58 8.98
CA LEU A 89 -9.67 2.80 9.45
C LEU A 89 -10.98 3.03 8.69
N PRO A 90 -12.04 3.57 9.33
CA PRO A 90 -13.23 4.04 8.63
C PRO A 90 -12.85 5.05 7.55
N CYS A 91 -13.31 4.83 6.31
CA CYS A 91 -12.95 5.67 5.18
C CYS A 91 -14.13 6.51 4.69
N LYS A 92 -13.80 7.62 4.02
CA LYS A 92 -14.82 8.43 3.33
C LYS A 92 -15.45 7.63 2.19
N ASP A 93 -16.74 7.84 1.93
CA ASP A 93 -17.51 7.09 0.93
C ASP A 93 -16.93 7.12 -0.49
N THR A 94 -16.21 8.18 -0.85
CA THR A 94 -15.51 8.29 -2.15
C THR A 94 -14.49 7.16 -2.39
N TYR A 95 -14.04 6.48 -1.34
CA TYR A 95 -13.09 5.37 -1.42
C TYR A 95 -13.75 3.98 -1.34
N VAL A 96 -15.08 3.92 -1.22
CA VAL A 96 -15.84 2.66 -1.22
C VAL A 96 -15.93 2.12 -2.65
N GLY A 97 -15.18 1.06 -2.94
CA GLY A 97 -15.06 0.48 -4.28
C GLY A 97 -13.97 -0.59 -4.34
N LEU A 98 -13.32 -0.76 -5.50
CA LEU A 98 -12.24 -1.75 -5.64
C LEU A 98 -11.09 -1.52 -4.64
N LEU A 99 -10.79 -0.27 -4.30
CA LEU A 99 -9.74 0.09 -3.34
C LEU A 99 -10.01 -0.51 -1.95
N SER A 100 -11.21 -0.28 -1.40
CA SER A 100 -11.62 -0.80 -0.09
C SER A 100 -12.12 -2.25 -0.13
N GLY A 101 -12.31 -2.81 -1.32
CA GLY A 101 -13.01 -4.07 -1.52
C GLY A 101 -14.48 -3.97 -1.12
N TYR A 102 -15.12 -2.85 -1.47
CA TYR A 102 -16.52 -2.51 -1.18
C TYR A 102 -16.85 -2.42 0.33
N ARG A 103 -15.85 -2.07 1.15
CA ARG A 103 -16.01 -1.83 2.59
C ARG A 103 -15.97 -0.34 2.89
N HIS A 104 -16.56 0.05 4.02
CA HIS A 104 -16.42 1.41 4.59
C HIS A 104 -15.12 1.56 5.40
N THR A 105 -14.11 0.75 5.13
CA THR A 105 -12.79 0.83 5.77
C THR A 105 -11.67 0.72 4.76
N LEU A 106 -10.55 1.40 5.04
CA LEU A 106 -9.30 1.31 4.30
C LEU A 106 -8.16 0.83 5.20
N ALA A 107 -7.30 -0.03 4.66
CA ALA A 107 -6.01 -0.30 5.29
C ALA A 107 -5.04 0.80 4.87
N VAL A 108 -4.58 1.62 5.80
CA VAL A 108 -3.68 2.76 5.53
C VAL A 108 -2.34 2.53 6.23
N ARG A 109 -1.24 2.99 5.64
CA ARG A 109 0.09 2.99 6.24
C ARG A 109 0.89 4.22 5.81
N VAL A 110 1.62 4.81 6.74
CA VAL A 110 2.68 5.78 6.47
C VAL A 110 4.02 5.04 6.67
N PRO A 111 4.71 4.61 5.60
CA PRO A 111 5.91 3.77 5.71
C PRO A 111 7.12 4.58 6.22
N SER A 112 8.04 3.96 6.94
CA SER A 112 9.31 4.60 7.34
C SER A 112 10.44 4.42 6.33
N PHE A 113 10.28 3.51 5.35
CA PHE A 113 11.30 3.20 4.35
C PHE A 113 11.61 4.44 3.48
N PRO A 114 12.84 5.01 3.54
CA PRO A 114 13.14 6.30 2.92
C PRO A 114 12.86 6.36 1.41
N LEU A 115 13.12 5.27 0.69
CA LEU A 115 12.87 5.20 -0.75
C LEU A 115 11.37 5.23 -1.08
N LEU A 116 10.52 4.55 -0.28
CA LEU A 116 9.07 4.64 -0.43
C LEU A 116 8.58 6.04 -0.09
N GLN A 117 9.09 6.66 0.98
CA GLN A 117 8.76 8.04 1.35
C GLN A 117 9.08 9.03 0.22
N GLU A 118 10.25 8.89 -0.41
CA GLU A 118 10.65 9.73 -1.53
C GLU A 118 9.83 9.45 -2.80
N LEU A 119 9.42 8.20 -3.04
CA LEU A 119 8.48 7.90 -4.14
C LEU A 119 7.12 8.54 -3.89
N LEU A 120 6.58 8.38 -2.68
CA LEU A 120 5.26 8.88 -2.29
C LEU A 120 5.18 10.41 -2.37
N SER A 121 6.23 11.12 -1.96
CA SER A 121 6.28 12.59 -2.03
C SER A 121 6.31 13.15 -3.46
N ARG A 122 6.72 12.32 -4.44
CA ARG A 122 6.71 12.66 -5.87
C ARG A 122 5.42 12.24 -6.57
N CYS A 123 4.60 11.38 -5.95
CA CYS A 123 3.33 10.94 -6.52
C CYS A 123 2.24 11.99 -6.29
N PRO A 124 1.29 12.16 -7.23
CA PRO A 124 0.21 13.13 -7.09
C PRO A 124 -0.87 12.71 -6.07
N THR A 125 -0.87 11.45 -5.68
CA THR A 125 -1.83 10.85 -4.74
C THR A 125 -1.10 9.82 -3.88
N PRO A 126 -1.68 9.43 -2.73
CA PRO A 126 -1.35 8.15 -2.12
C PRO A 126 -1.45 7.01 -3.14
N ILE A 127 -0.75 5.90 -2.87
CA ILE A 127 -0.67 4.78 -3.81
C ILE A 127 -1.22 3.50 -3.20
N VAL A 128 -1.79 2.66 -4.05
CA VAL A 128 -2.08 1.27 -3.71
C VAL A 128 -0.77 0.51 -3.49
N SER A 129 -0.78 -0.41 -2.55
CA SER A 129 0.30 -1.38 -2.36
C SER A 129 -0.26 -2.76 -2.00
N THR A 130 0.27 -3.77 -2.66
CA THR A 130 0.07 -5.18 -2.34
C THR A 130 1.27 -5.96 -2.84
N SER A 131 1.62 -7.07 -2.19
CA SER A 131 2.75 -7.88 -2.64
C SER A 131 2.62 -8.29 -4.12
N ALA A 132 3.72 -8.24 -4.85
CA ALA A 132 3.79 -8.68 -6.24
C ALA A 132 3.92 -10.20 -6.25
N ASN A 133 2.79 -10.90 -6.36
CA ASN A 133 2.67 -12.35 -6.40
C ASN A 133 1.26 -12.76 -6.80
N LEU A 134 1.13 -13.97 -7.36
CA LEU A 134 -0.14 -14.64 -7.48
C LEU A 134 -0.74 -14.88 -6.09
N SER A 135 -2.05 -14.73 -5.98
CA SER A 135 -2.78 -14.96 -4.73
C SER A 135 -2.49 -16.36 -4.20
N GLY A 136 -2.22 -16.47 -2.90
CA GLY A 136 -1.85 -17.74 -2.24
C GLY A 136 -0.38 -18.17 -2.39
N HIS A 137 0.42 -17.49 -3.23
CA HIS A 137 1.85 -17.84 -3.43
C HIS A 137 2.76 -16.96 -2.57
N ALA A 138 4.02 -17.38 -2.39
CA ALA A 138 5.02 -16.58 -1.70
C ALA A 138 5.32 -15.26 -2.45
N PRO A 139 5.54 -14.15 -1.73
CA PRO A 139 5.93 -12.88 -2.33
C PRO A 139 7.40 -12.89 -2.76
N TYR A 140 7.73 -12.17 -3.85
CA TYR A 140 9.11 -12.01 -4.29
C TYR A 140 9.88 -11.02 -3.41
N LYS A 141 11.10 -11.40 -3.02
CA LYS A 141 12.08 -10.56 -2.31
C LYS A 141 13.27 -10.15 -3.18
N ASP A 142 13.39 -10.75 -4.37
CA ASP A 142 14.48 -10.51 -5.32
C ASP A 142 13.98 -9.75 -6.55
N LEU A 143 14.76 -8.76 -7.00
CA LEU A 143 14.40 -7.88 -8.12
C LEU A 143 14.35 -8.66 -9.43
N GLN A 144 15.32 -9.55 -9.65
CA GLN A 144 15.41 -10.30 -10.90
C GLN A 144 14.24 -11.27 -11.01
N ALA A 145 13.90 -11.96 -9.93
CA ALA A 145 12.78 -12.89 -9.86
C ALA A 145 11.43 -12.20 -10.10
N VAL A 146 11.16 -11.06 -9.45
CA VAL A 146 9.89 -10.33 -9.67
C VAL A 146 9.81 -9.74 -11.08
N THR A 147 10.94 -9.29 -11.63
CA THR A 147 11.02 -8.75 -13.00
C THR A 147 10.77 -9.86 -14.03
N ALA A 148 11.34 -11.05 -13.83
CA ALA A 148 11.10 -12.20 -14.70
C ALA A 148 9.63 -12.64 -14.65
N ALA A 149 8.99 -12.60 -13.48
CA ALA A 149 7.60 -13.02 -13.31
C ALA A 149 6.58 -12.02 -13.89
N PHE A 150 6.78 -10.72 -13.64
CA PHE A 150 5.75 -9.70 -13.89
C PHE A 150 6.22 -8.47 -14.68
N GLY A 151 7.52 -8.33 -14.95
CA GLY A 151 8.10 -7.12 -15.53
C GLY A 151 7.49 -6.72 -16.89
N ALA A 152 7.13 -7.70 -17.72
CA ALA A 152 6.50 -7.46 -19.02
C ALA A 152 5.00 -7.09 -18.93
N GLN A 153 4.38 -7.24 -17.76
CA GLN A 153 2.95 -7.03 -17.53
C GLN A 153 2.65 -5.71 -16.80
N VAL A 154 3.68 -5.00 -16.36
CA VAL A 154 3.62 -3.71 -15.66
C VAL A 154 4.29 -2.62 -16.48
N ASP A 155 3.97 -1.37 -16.17
CA ASP A 155 4.43 -0.22 -16.94
C ASP A 155 5.83 0.24 -16.51
N TYR A 156 6.27 -0.14 -15.29
CA TYR A 156 7.61 0.11 -14.80
C TYR A 156 8.00 -0.84 -13.65
N VAL A 157 9.27 -1.21 -13.60
CA VAL A 157 9.89 -1.86 -12.43
C VAL A 157 10.92 -0.88 -11.86
N LEU A 158 10.75 -0.48 -10.60
CA LEU A 158 11.68 0.41 -9.92
C LEU A 158 12.93 -0.40 -9.52
N PRO A 159 14.13 -0.11 -10.10
CA PRO A 159 15.31 -0.94 -9.90
C PRO A 159 16.00 -0.59 -8.58
N ALA A 160 15.37 -0.95 -7.47
CA ALA A 160 15.89 -0.75 -6.12
C ALA A 160 15.49 -1.93 -5.21
N ALA A 161 16.28 -2.19 -4.18
CA ALA A 161 16.08 -3.29 -3.26
C ALA A 161 15.01 -2.98 -2.19
N CYS A 162 14.41 -4.04 -1.64
CA CYS A 162 13.59 -3.97 -0.42
C CYS A 162 14.49 -3.71 0.81
N GLU A 163 13.91 -3.18 1.88
CA GLU A 163 14.66 -2.85 3.12
C GLU A 163 15.09 -4.11 3.90
N GLY A 164 14.35 -5.21 3.77
CA GLY A 164 14.70 -6.52 4.33
C GLY A 164 13.87 -6.96 5.54
N LEU A 165 12.71 -6.36 5.80
CA LEU A 165 11.78 -6.79 6.86
C LEU A 165 11.47 -8.29 6.72
N SER A 166 11.62 -9.02 7.83
CA SER A 166 11.55 -10.48 7.85
C SER A 166 10.16 -11.04 7.50
N GLY A 167 9.11 -10.25 7.71
CA GLY A 167 7.71 -10.61 7.51
C GLY A 167 6.82 -9.46 7.00
N PRO A 168 5.49 -9.64 6.97
CA PRO A 168 4.57 -8.57 6.59
C PRO A 168 4.51 -7.48 7.66
N THR A 169 3.87 -6.35 7.38
CA THR A 169 3.64 -5.32 8.41
C THR A 169 2.54 -5.70 9.39
N SER A 170 2.64 -5.17 10.60
CA SER A 170 1.60 -5.32 11.62
C SER A 170 0.31 -4.64 11.16
N ILE A 171 -0.85 -5.21 11.47
CA ILE A 171 -2.16 -4.62 11.15
C ILE A 171 -2.91 -4.39 12.46
N HIS A 172 -3.39 -3.18 12.66
CA HIS A 172 -4.23 -2.76 13.77
C HIS A 172 -5.64 -2.42 13.30
N ASP A 173 -6.63 -2.68 14.14
CA ASP A 173 -7.99 -2.20 13.98
C ASP A 173 -8.08 -0.73 14.41
N GLY A 174 -8.65 0.12 13.55
CA GLY A 174 -8.73 1.57 13.80
C GLY A 174 -9.75 1.97 14.87
N LEU A 175 -10.79 1.17 15.09
CA LEU A 175 -11.86 1.50 16.04
C LEU A 175 -11.53 1.03 17.46
N THR A 176 -10.72 -0.01 17.60
CA THR A 176 -10.39 -0.62 18.90
C THR A 176 -8.91 -0.47 19.27
N GLY A 177 -8.04 -0.21 18.30
CA GLY A 177 -6.59 -0.24 18.47
C GLY A 177 -6.01 -1.66 18.60
N GLN A 178 -6.84 -2.70 18.47
CA GLN A 178 -6.41 -4.09 18.62
C GLN A 178 -5.47 -4.49 17.48
N LEU A 179 -4.40 -5.21 17.82
CA LEU A 179 -3.54 -5.85 16.83
C LEU A 179 -4.29 -7.04 16.18
N LEU A 180 -4.58 -6.93 14.89
CA LEU A 180 -5.23 -7.96 14.07
C LEU A 180 -4.23 -8.95 13.48
N ARG A 181 -3.00 -8.50 13.20
CA ARG A 181 -1.92 -9.33 12.68
C ARG A 181 -0.58 -8.81 13.17
N GLN A 182 0.22 -9.66 13.80
CA GLN A 182 1.61 -9.37 14.11
C GLN A 182 2.46 -9.37 12.83
N GLY A 183 3.24 -8.32 12.64
CA GLY A 183 4.21 -8.19 11.56
C GLY A 183 5.57 -8.81 11.88
N GLY A 184 6.45 -8.83 10.87
CA GLY A 184 7.86 -9.17 11.05
C GLY A 184 8.59 -8.13 11.92
N ALA A 185 9.60 -8.59 12.65
CA ALA A 185 10.60 -7.77 13.30
C ALA A 185 11.79 -7.53 12.37
#